data_AF-A0A961ND98-F1
#
_entry.id   AF-A0A961ND98-F1
#
_cell.length_a   1.000
_cell.length_b   1.000
_cell.length_c   1.000
_cell.angle_alpha   90.00
_cell.angle_beta   90.00
_cell.angle_gamma   90.00
#
_symmetry.space_group_name_H-M   'P 1'
#
loop_
_entity.id
_entity.type
_entity.pdbx_description
1 polymer ?
#
loop_
_entity_poly.entity_id
_entity_poly.type
_entity_poly.pdbx_seq_one_letter_code
_entity_poly.pdbx_strand_id
1 'polypeptide(L)'
;MRTLLLALFAVALYWSGAAGAEARTVTDSAGRVVEIPDTVTRVFAAGPPASVIVYAVRPQVLTGWPRALRAEEIDYVAEPYRDLPETGRLTGRGGEANLERVLEIKPDVIIDFGSVRDTY
;
A
#
# COMPACT_ATOMS: atom_id res chain seq x y z
N MET A 1 -22.96 -41.93 -8.66
CA MET A 1 -22.36 -40.98 -9.64
C MET A 1 -22.42 -39.53 -9.17
N ARG A 2 -23.57 -39.01 -8.71
CA ARG A 2 -23.74 -37.61 -8.26
C ARG A 2 -22.86 -37.20 -7.06
N THR A 3 -22.72 -38.07 -6.06
CA THR A 3 -21.87 -37.84 -4.89
C THR A 3 -20.37 -37.83 -5.22
N LEU A 4 -19.96 -38.65 -6.20
CA LEU A 4 -18.58 -38.68 -6.69
C LEU A 4 -18.23 -37.37 -7.42
N LEU A 5 -19.16 -36.86 -8.24
CA LEU A 5 -19.02 -35.59 -8.95
C LEU A 5 -18.91 -34.39 -8.00
N LEU A 6 -19.72 -34.37 -6.93
CA LEU A 6 -19.66 -33.30 -5.92
C LEU A 6 -18.36 -33.33 -5.10
N ALA A 7 -17.87 -34.52 -4.77
CA ALA A 7 -16.59 -34.67 -4.08
C ALA A 7 -15.41 -34.23 -4.97
N LEU A 8 -15.42 -34.60 -6.26
CA LEU A 8 -14.41 -34.14 -7.22
C LEU A 8 -14.44 -32.63 -7.44
N PHE A 9 -15.62 -32.02 -7.46
CA PHE A 9 -15.77 -30.57 -7.58
C PHE A 9 -15.25 -29.83 -6.34
N ALA A 10 -15.53 -30.34 -5.13
CA ALA A 10 -15.01 -29.77 -3.88
C ALA A 10 -13.48 -29.89 -3.78
N VAL A 11 -12.90 -31.02 -4.21
CA VAL A 11 -11.44 -31.22 -4.26
C VAL A 11 -10.79 -30.31 -5.30
N ALA A 12 -11.42 -30.13 -6.47
CA ALA A 12 -10.95 -29.19 -7.49
C ALA A 12 -11.00 -27.73 -6.98
N LEU A 13 -12.06 -27.34 -6.25
CA LEU A 13 -12.11 -26.02 -5.60
C LEU A 13 -10.99 -25.86 -4.57
N TYR A 14 -10.74 -26.88 -3.75
CA TYR A 14 -9.71 -26.86 -2.72
C TYR A 14 -8.29 -26.75 -3.32
N TRP A 15 -8.05 -27.40 -4.46
CA TRP A 15 -6.77 -27.30 -5.19
C TRP A 15 -6.62 -26.00 -5.97
N SER A 16 -7.73 -25.40 -6.45
CA SER A 16 -7.68 -24.11 -7.14
C SER A 16 -7.41 -22.92 -6.20
N GLY A 17 -7.66 -23.08 -4.89
CA GLY A 17 -7.36 -22.06 -3.87
C GLY A 17 -5.92 -22.06 -3.37
N ALA A 18 -5.08 -23.01 -3.81
CA ALA A 18 -3.71 -23.20 -3.35
C ALA A 18 -2.65 -22.78 -4.38
N ALA A 19 -2.98 -21.85 -5.29
CA ALA A 19 -1.95 -21.06 -5.96
C ALA A 19 -1.33 -20.15 -4.90
N GLY A 20 -0.31 -20.68 -4.21
CA GLY A 20 0.51 -19.93 -3.27
C GLY A 20 0.92 -18.65 -3.96
N ALA A 21 0.42 -17.54 -3.45
CA ALA A 21 0.97 -16.27 -3.83
C ALA A 21 2.42 -16.28 -3.32
N GLU A 22 3.36 -16.00 -4.21
CA GLU A 22 4.75 -15.86 -3.82
C GLU A 22 4.99 -14.41 -3.45
N ALA A 23 5.46 -14.21 -2.21
CA ALA A 23 6.01 -12.95 -1.78
C ALA A 23 7.02 -12.53 -2.83
N ARG A 24 6.74 -11.43 -3.53
CA ARG A 24 7.57 -11.03 -4.66
C ARG A 24 8.77 -10.29 -4.07
N THR A 25 9.92 -10.91 -4.10
CA THR A 25 11.19 -10.22 -3.89
C THR A 25 11.38 -9.16 -4.97
N VAL A 26 11.61 -7.91 -4.57
CA VAL A 26 11.87 -6.79 -5.47
C VAL A 26 13.16 -6.09 -5.06
N THR A 27 14.02 -5.77 -6.02
CA THR A 27 15.10 -4.81 -5.80
C THR A 27 14.57 -3.40 -6.02
N ASP A 28 14.60 -2.56 -4.99
CA ASP A 28 14.13 -1.19 -5.08
C ASP A 28 15.16 -0.24 -5.70
N SER A 29 14.78 1.03 -5.87
CA SER A 29 15.66 2.06 -6.47
C SER A 29 16.88 2.42 -5.62
N ALA A 30 16.93 2.02 -4.35
CA ALA A 30 18.10 2.16 -3.48
C ALA A 30 18.98 0.90 -3.48
N GLY A 31 18.65 -0.10 -4.31
CA GLY A 31 19.39 -1.36 -4.39
C GLY A 31 19.09 -2.34 -3.25
N ARG A 32 18.07 -2.08 -2.43
CA ARG A 32 17.67 -3.00 -1.34
C ARG A 32 16.83 -4.12 -1.93
N VAL A 33 17.04 -5.33 -1.43
CA VAL A 33 16.19 -6.49 -1.72
C VAL A 33 15.08 -6.52 -0.68
N VAL A 34 13.83 -6.36 -1.13
CA VAL A 34 12.65 -6.23 -0.28
C VAL A 34 11.64 -7.32 -0.61
N GLU A 35 11.20 -8.04 0.41
CA GLU A 35 10.11 -9.02 0.31
C GLU A 35 8.77 -8.29 0.42
N ILE A 36 7.93 -8.43 -0.61
CA ILE A 36 6.58 -7.83 -0.64
C ILE A 36 5.55 -8.93 -0.38
N PRO A 37 4.63 -8.76 0.58
CA PRO A 37 3.59 -9.74 0.82
C PRO A 37 2.66 -9.87 -0.37
N ASP A 38 2.14 -11.08 -0.55
CA ASP A 38 1.20 -11.46 -1.60
C ASP A 38 -0.02 -10.54 -1.72
N THR A 39 -0.54 -10.17 -0.56
CA THR A 39 -1.74 -9.36 -0.44
C THR A 39 -1.38 -8.08 0.28
N VAL A 40 -1.24 -7.01 -0.49
CA VAL A 40 -1.11 -5.65 0.03
C VAL A 40 -2.50 -5.05 0.19
N THR A 41 -2.85 -4.71 1.43
CA THR A 41 -4.12 -4.09 1.85
C THR A 41 -3.92 -2.70 2.41
N ARG A 42 -2.74 -2.40 2.96
CA ARG A 42 -2.42 -1.15 3.66
C ARG A 42 -1.06 -0.63 3.21
N VAL A 43 -1.09 0.48 2.49
CA VAL A 43 0.08 1.21 2.00
C VAL A 43 0.17 2.54 2.73
N PHE A 44 1.29 2.74 3.42
CA PHE A 44 1.66 4.04 3.96
C PHE A 44 2.47 4.81 2.91
N ALA A 45 1.99 5.99 2.52
CA ALA A 45 2.73 6.87 1.64
C ALA A 45 3.72 7.74 2.43
N ALA A 46 5.02 7.58 2.17
CA ALA A 46 6.08 8.26 2.93
C ALA A 46 6.05 9.79 2.78
N GLY A 47 5.48 10.31 1.68
CA GLY A 47 5.36 11.75 1.45
C GLY A 47 4.41 12.10 0.31
N PRO A 48 4.29 13.41 -0.02
CA PRO A 48 3.31 13.88 -0.99
C PRO A 48 3.40 13.20 -2.37
N PRO A 49 4.58 13.04 -3.01
CA PRO A 49 4.67 12.39 -4.31
C PRO A 49 4.20 10.93 -4.28
N ALA A 50 4.60 10.18 -3.25
CA ALA A 50 4.19 8.79 -3.07
C ALA A 50 2.67 8.66 -2.90
N SER A 51 2.03 9.56 -2.13
CA SER A 51 0.58 9.51 -1.91
C SER A 51 -0.23 9.67 -3.19
N VAL A 52 0.23 10.55 -4.10
CA VAL A 52 -0.41 10.76 -5.40
C VAL A 52 -0.27 9.51 -6.28
N ILE A 53 0.89 8.85 -6.28
CA ILE A 53 1.11 7.63 -7.06
C ILE A 53 0.23 6.48 -6.55
N VAL A 54 0.20 6.25 -5.24
CA VAL A 54 -0.63 5.20 -4.65
C VAL A 54 -2.11 5.48 -4.92
N TYR A 55 -2.54 6.73 -4.76
CA TYR A 55 -3.90 7.16 -5.10
C TYR A 55 -4.25 6.91 -6.58
N ALA A 56 -3.32 7.17 -7.51
CA ALA A 56 -3.56 7.00 -8.93
C ALA A 56 -3.62 5.51 -9.37
N VAL A 57 -2.83 4.64 -8.74
CA VAL A 57 -2.72 3.23 -9.14
C VAL A 57 -3.73 2.34 -8.41
N ARG A 58 -3.89 2.53 -7.10
CA ARG A 58 -4.75 1.69 -6.25
C ARG A 58 -5.15 2.44 -4.96
N PRO A 59 -6.07 3.41 -5.02
CA PRO A 59 -6.41 4.27 -3.88
C PRO A 59 -6.99 3.51 -2.67
N GLN A 60 -7.53 2.32 -2.86
CA GLN A 60 -8.19 1.47 -1.87
C GLN A 60 -7.23 0.92 -0.81
N VAL A 61 -5.91 0.91 -1.09
CA VAL A 61 -4.90 0.50 -0.11
C VAL A 61 -4.27 1.68 0.61
N LEU A 62 -4.56 2.92 0.22
CA LEU A 62 -3.97 4.10 0.82
C LEU A 62 -4.50 4.28 2.25
N THR A 63 -3.60 4.25 3.24
CA THR A 63 -4.01 4.35 4.66
C THR A 63 -4.36 5.77 5.08
N GLY A 64 -3.91 6.76 4.32
CA GLY A 64 -4.26 8.16 4.53
C GLY A 64 -3.34 9.13 3.79
N TRP A 65 -3.61 10.43 3.97
CA TRP A 65 -2.87 11.50 3.32
C TRP A 65 -1.68 11.95 4.17
N PRO A 66 -0.53 12.31 3.56
CA PRO A 66 0.61 12.84 4.30
C PRO A 66 0.35 14.18 5.00
N ARG A 67 -0.68 14.91 4.53
CA ARG A 67 -1.28 16.10 5.12
C ARG A 67 -2.74 16.20 4.66
N ALA A 68 -3.57 17.00 5.32
CA ALA A 68 -4.92 17.29 4.84
C ALA A 68 -4.87 17.81 3.39
N LEU A 69 -5.80 17.35 2.57
CA LEU A 69 -6.04 17.91 1.24
C LEU A 69 -6.46 19.38 1.40
N ARG A 70 -5.92 20.23 0.53
CA ARG A 70 -6.35 21.63 0.45
C ARG A 70 -7.69 21.71 -0.27
N ALA A 71 -8.43 22.78 -0.05
CA ALA A 71 -9.74 22.97 -0.69
C ALA A 71 -9.66 22.85 -2.22
N GLU A 72 -8.59 23.39 -2.82
CA GLU A 72 -8.38 23.34 -4.28
C GLU A 72 -8.02 21.94 -4.81
N GLU A 73 -7.66 21.00 -3.93
CA GLU A 73 -7.26 19.63 -4.29
C GLU A 73 -8.44 18.65 -4.23
N ILE A 74 -9.47 18.95 -3.43
CA ILE A 74 -10.61 18.06 -3.14
C ILE A 74 -11.35 17.63 -4.41
N ASP A 75 -11.52 18.55 -5.37
CA ASP A 75 -12.26 18.28 -6.62
C ASP A 75 -11.57 17.26 -7.52
N TYR A 76 -10.27 17.03 -7.35
CA TYR A 76 -9.48 16.05 -8.11
C TYR A 76 -9.42 14.67 -7.45
N VAL A 77 -9.96 14.54 -6.24
CA VAL A 77 -9.98 13.30 -5.47
C VAL A 77 -11.38 12.71 -5.48
N ALA A 78 -11.53 11.40 -5.70
CA ALA A 78 -12.84 10.75 -5.65
C ALA A 78 -13.36 10.70 -4.20
N GLU A 79 -14.68 10.84 -4.04
CA GLU A 79 -15.35 11.01 -2.75
C GLU A 79 -14.86 10.07 -1.63
N PRO A 80 -14.73 8.74 -1.83
CA PRO A 80 -14.33 7.84 -0.76
C PRO A 80 -12.91 8.08 -0.21
N TYR A 81 -12.08 8.81 -0.95
CA TYR A 81 -10.68 9.04 -0.62
C TYR A 81 -10.40 10.47 -0.15
N ARG A 82 -11.37 11.38 -0.25
CA ARG A 82 -11.23 12.78 0.21
C ARG A 82 -11.05 12.84 1.72
N ASP A 83 -11.82 12.02 2.43
CA ASP A 83 -11.93 12.05 3.89
C ASP A 83 -10.99 11.04 4.59
N LEU A 84 -10.02 10.49 3.86
CA LEU A 84 -8.99 9.65 4.47
C LEU A 84 -8.22 10.46 5.53
N PRO A 85 -7.83 9.83 6.65
CA PRO A 85 -7.18 10.53 7.74
C PRO A 85 -5.80 11.06 7.33
N GLU A 86 -5.33 12.07 8.06
CA GLU A 86 -3.92 12.46 7.99
C GLU A 86 -3.06 11.42 8.71
N THR A 87 -2.05 10.90 8.01
CA THR A 87 -1.09 9.92 8.55
C THR A 87 0.27 10.54 8.85
N GLY A 88 0.50 11.77 8.38
CA GLY A 88 1.81 12.41 8.41
C GLY A 88 2.75 11.84 7.33
N ARG A 89 3.98 12.36 7.33
CA ARG A 89 5.02 12.01 6.35
C ARG A 89 6.30 11.54 7.05
N LEU A 90 7.08 10.73 6.35
CA LEU A 90 8.41 10.28 6.74
C LEU A 90 9.53 11.05 6.03
N THR A 91 9.21 11.83 4.99
CA THR A 91 10.21 12.50 4.15
C THR A 91 10.10 14.04 4.15
N GLY A 92 11.23 14.68 3.79
CA GLY A 92 11.37 16.12 3.59
C GLY A 92 11.76 16.94 4.83
N ARG A 93 12.05 18.23 4.64
CA ARG A 93 12.46 19.14 5.74
C ARG A 93 11.30 19.58 6.62
N GLY A 94 11.57 19.74 7.92
CA GLY A 94 10.71 20.47 8.85
C GLY A 94 9.72 19.63 9.67
N GLY A 95 9.96 18.33 9.85
CA GLY A 95 9.19 17.50 10.78
C GLY A 95 9.94 16.20 11.08
N GLU A 96 9.90 15.75 12.33
CA GLU A 96 10.36 14.41 12.69
C GLU A 96 9.37 13.38 12.13
N ALA A 97 9.89 12.28 11.59
CA ALA A 97 9.08 11.16 11.15
C ALA A 97 8.24 10.64 12.33
N ASN A 98 6.91 10.59 12.18
CA ASN A 98 6.02 10.08 13.21
C ASN A 98 5.98 8.54 13.16
N LEU A 99 6.98 7.91 13.78
CA LEU A 99 7.14 6.45 13.76
C LEU A 99 6.06 5.76 14.59
N GLU A 100 5.60 6.38 15.66
CA GLU A 100 4.48 5.90 16.48
C GLU A 100 3.25 5.69 15.60
N ARG A 101 2.96 6.66 14.72
CA ARG A 101 1.82 6.56 13.81
C ARG A 101 1.98 5.43 12.78
N VAL A 102 3.19 5.20 12.27
CA VAL A 102 3.47 4.06 11.38
C VAL A 102 3.23 2.74 12.11
N LEU A 103 3.69 2.61 13.35
CA LEU A 103 3.52 1.41 14.17
C LEU A 103 2.04 1.14 14.49
N GLU A 104 1.22 2.17 14.66
CA GLU A 104 -0.23 2.03 14.83
C GLU A 104 -0.93 1.53 13.55
N ILE A 105 -0.56 2.09 12.40
CA ILE A 105 -1.16 1.75 11.09
C ILE A 105 -0.77 0.33 10.65
N LYS A 106 0.43 -0.13 11.07
CA LYS A 106 1.02 -1.44 10.75
C LYS A 106 1.08 -1.74 9.25
N PRO A 107 1.49 -0.79 8.38
CA PRO A 107 1.35 -0.95 6.94
C PRO A 107 2.02 -2.22 6.42
N ASP A 108 1.45 -2.81 5.38
CA ASP A 108 2.05 -3.96 4.70
C ASP A 108 3.31 -3.51 3.94
N VAL A 109 3.25 -2.31 3.33
CA VAL A 109 4.34 -1.69 2.59
C VAL A 109 4.36 -0.18 2.82
N ILE A 110 5.55 0.40 2.92
CA ILE A 110 5.77 1.84 2.87
C ILE A 110 6.30 2.19 1.48
N ILE A 111 5.63 3.10 0.79
CA ILE A 111 6.07 3.58 -0.53
C ILE A 111 6.63 4.98 -0.39
N ASP A 112 7.86 5.16 -0.88
CA ASP A 112 8.47 6.46 -1.07
C ASP A 112 8.72 6.73 -2.55
N PHE A 113 8.76 8.01 -2.90
CA PHE A 113 9.05 8.44 -4.26
C PHE A 113 9.84 9.74 -4.23
N GLY A 114 11.08 9.68 -4.72
CA GLY A 114 12.02 10.79 -4.65
C GLY A 114 13.42 10.40 -5.09
N SER A 115 14.39 11.19 -4.65
CA SER A 115 15.81 10.97 -4.92
C SER A 115 16.41 10.06 -3.84
N VAL A 116 17.22 9.07 -4.25
CA VAL A 116 17.97 8.17 -3.35
C VAL A 116 19.37 8.69 -2.97
N ARG A 117 19.65 9.97 -3.24
CA ARG A 117 20.93 10.62 -2.88
C ARG A 117 20.89 11.08 -1.42
N ASP A 118 22.03 11.01 -0.73
CA ASP A 118 22.22 11.32 0.69
C ASP A 118 21.65 12.67 1.19
N THR A 119 21.41 13.63 0.30
CA THR A 119 20.90 14.96 0.66
C THR A 119 19.36 15.03 0.71
N TYR A 120 18.66 13.96 0.31
CA TYR A 120 17.21 13.90 0.17
C TYR A 120 16.60 12.73 0.93
#